data_AF-A0A9W8EF08-F1
#
_entry.id   AF-A0A9W8EF08-F1
#
_cell.length_a   1.000
_cell.length_b   1.000
_cell.length_c   1.000
_cell.angle_alpha   90.00
_cell.angle_beta   90.00
_cell.angle_gamma   90.00
#
_symmetry.space_group_name_H-M   'P 1'
#
loop_
_entity.id
_entity.type
_entity.pdbx_description
1 polymer ?
#
loop_
_entity_poly.entity_id
_entity_poly.type
_entity_poly.pdbx_seq_one_letter_code
_entity_poly.pdbx_strand_id
1 'polypeptide(L)'
;MTIATTSDAAASTPKAEKGVAPIKAEYLISRTAESVLHTEENKETSAADSTDRKQGGPAKRQGGQHQNRKNKNKGKPTYDEPGTKLCGKIAQGETCPFDDKCSYSHDVAKYLAEKEPDLGPSCVNFDIYGHCRFGLRCRYADAHTRPEDHSQIVDEAKVKTVSQRYALNEVGRDLQIRLRKKEVRFPRTDEFTEMLKQEAASDADAADAAPPTGESPDEISDCDFSLKGQPQAKRHRAGRGHIDFRGKTYLAPLTTVGNLPFRRICKGFGVDITCSEMAIASNLLQGQQSEWALLKRHPSEDVFGVQLAGNRADVVARAAELVARECAVDFVDLNMGCPIDMAFNNGGGSALLAQPRKIGHMVRGLVHVTDCDVTAKIRTGVRADALVARELVPQLEGWGAAAVTVHGRTRQQRYTKLADWTYIAQCRQAAQRVPVFGGGDVMSWEEYWEHVGDAQQSDGVMIGRGALIKPWVFREISERRVWDISATERLDVLRDFARFGLEHWGTDPQGVSNTRRYLLEWQSFLHRYVPAGILEVLPQRMNDRPPAFVGRNDLETLMASDKVKDWVKLVEMVLGPTPENFTFVPKHKSNSYE
;
A
#
# COMPACT_ATOMS: atom_id res chain seq x y z
N MET A 1 -57.50 46.13 -9.03
CA MET A 1 -56.77 45.20 -8.14
C MET A 1 -56.20 44.12 -9.02
N THR A 2 -54.95 44.28 -9.41
CA THR A 2 -54.27 43.42 -10.38
C THR A 2 -53.10 42.78 -9.64
N ILE A 3 -53.11 41.46 -9.57
CA ILE A 3 -52.15 40.64 -8.82
C ILE A 3 -50.81 40.69 -9.57
N ALA A 4 -49.78 41.23 -8.93
CA ALA A 4 -48.42 41.21 -9.44
C ALA A 4 -47.76 39.88 -9.05
N THR A 5 -47.41 39.09 -10.05
CA THR A 5 -46.57 37.89 -9.94
C THR A 5 -45.13 38.30 -9.67
N THR A 6 -44.61 37.99 -8.49
CA THR A 6 -43.18 38.09 -8.18
C THR A 6 -42.44 36.93 -8.84
N SER A 7 -41.50 37.27 -9.71
CA SER A 7 -40.59 36.37 -10.40
C SER A 7 -39.67 35.62 -9.42
N ASP A 8 -39.54 34.32 -9.64
CA ASP A 8 -38.55 33.44 -9.02
C ASP A 8 -37.14 34.01 -9.08
N ALA A 9 -36.55 34.26 -7.92
CA ALA A 9 -35.10 34.38 -7.78
C ALA A 9 -34.54 32.95 -7.78
N ALA A 10 -34.09 32.48 -8.94
CA ALA A 10 -33.26 31.29 -9.03
C ALA A 10 -32.02 31.50 -8.14
N ALA A 11 -31.97 30.79 -7.00
CA ALA A 11 -30.79 30.73 -6.16
C ALA A 11 -29.65 30.14 -6.99
N SER A 12 -28.69 30.99 -7.41
CA SER A 12 -27.50 30.55 -8.09
C SER A 12 -26.70 29.67 -7.12
N THR A 13 -26.61 28.37 -7.40
CA THR A 13 -25.72 27.46 -6.68
C THR A 13 -24.31 28.07 -6.72
N PRO A 14 -23.64 28.28 -5.57
CA PRO A 14 -22.28 28.81 -5.56
C PRO A 14 -21.39 27.92 -6.43
N LYS A 15 -20.69 28.52 -7.40
CA LYS A 15 -19.70 27.78 -8.20
C LYS A 15 -18.56 27.39 -7.27
N ALA A 16 -18.43 26.09 -7.00
CA ALA A 16 -17.32 25.54 -6.24
C ALA A 16 -15.97 26.01 -6.84
N GLU A 17 -15.12 26.60 -5.99
CA GLU A 17 -13.79 27.04 -6.39
C GLU A 17 -12.92 25.82 -6.70
N LYS A 18 -12.20 25.85 -7.82
CA LYS A 18 -11.42 24.69 -8.29
C LYS A 18 -10.30 24.37 -7.30
N GLY A 19 -10.35 23.15 -6.74
CA GLY A 19 -9.34 22.65 -5.81
C GLY A 19 -9.58 23.03 -4.34
N VAL A 20 -10.70 23.68 -4.03
CA VAL A 20 -11.16 23.94 -2.67
C VAL A 20 -12.37 23.06 -2.38
N ALA A 21 -12.39 22.39 -1.22
CA ALA A 21 -13.53 21.57 -0.85
C ALA A 21 -14.71 22.50 -0.52
N PRO A 22 -15.90 22.26 -1.10
CA PRO A 22 -17.07 23.12 -0.91
C PRO A 22 -17.71 22.81 0.45
N ILE A 23 -17.23 23.45 1.51
CA ILE A 23 -17.75 23.28 2.89
C ILE A 23 -18.79 24.37 3.16
N LYS A 24 -19.91 23.98 3.79
CA LYS A 24 -20.99 24.91 4.16
C LYS A 24 -20.48 26.02 5.08
N ALA A 25 -20.98 27.23 4.89
CA ALA A 25 -20.46 28.45 5.51
C ALA A 25 -20.43 28.40 7.05
N GLU A 26 -21.40 27.74 7.68
CA GLU A 26 -21.50 27.63 9.14
C GLU A 26 -20.38 26.79 9.80
N TYR A 27 -19.64 26.00 9.03
CA TYR A 27 -18.49 25.21 9.51
C TYR A 27 -17.15 25.88 9.22
N LEU A 28 -17.11 26.95 8.43
CA LEU A 28 -15.87 27.62 8.06
C LEU A 28 -15.34 28.49 9.20
N ILE A 29 -14.02 28.42 9.44
CA ILE A 29 -13.33 29.31 10.37
C ILE A 29 -12.98 30.60 9.62
N SER A 30 -13.27 31.76 10.22
CA SER A 30 -12.97 33.05 9.58
C SER A 30 -11.45 33.27 9.41
N ARG A 31 -11.04 33.88 8.29
CA ARG A 31 -9.63 34.23 8.01
C ARG A 31 -8.97 35.07 9.10
N THR A 32 -9.74 35.87 9.83
CA THR A 32 -9.26 36.66 10.97
C THR A 32 -8.83 35.76 12.13
N ALA A 33 -9.54 34.64 12.37
CA ALA A 33 -9.18 33.62 13.36
C ALA A 33 -8.04 32.71 12.89
N GLU A 34 -7.91 32.42 11.59
CA GLU A 34 -6.74 31.72 11.02
C GLU A 34 -5.42 32.49 11.31
N SER A 35 -5.45 33.82 11.23
CA SER A 35 -4.27 34.67 11.49
C SER A 35 -3.82 34.69 12.96
N VAL A 36 -4.76 34.48 13.90
CA VAL A 36 -4.46 34.39 15.34
C VAL A 36 -3.89 33.01 15.70
N LEU A 37 -4.36 31.95 15.03
CA LEU A 37 -3.80 30.59 15.16
C LEU A 37 -2.38 30.48 14.59
N HIS A 38 -2.06 31.24 13.54
CA HIS A 38 -0.72 31.23 12.93
C HIS A 38 0.28 32.22 13.57
N THR A 39 -0.16 33.28 14.26
CA THR A 39 0.75 34.27 14.86
C THR A 39 1.31 33.86 16.22
N GLU A 40 0.63 33.03 17.01
CA GLU A 40 1.18 32.54 18.28
C GLU A 40 2.25 31.45 18.10
N GLU A 41 2.21 30.68 16.99
CA GLU A 41 3.11 29.54 16.75
C GLU A 41 4.39 29.90 15.95
N ASN A 42 4.47 31.08 15.33
CA ASN A 42 5.66 31.50 14.54
C ASN A 42 6.89 31.90 15.38
N LYS A 43 6.79 31.87 16.71
CA LYS A 43 7.92 32.10 17.63
C LYS A 43 8.76 30.85 17.92
N GLU A 44 8.26 29.64 17.69
CA GLU A 44 9.02 28.40 17.96
C GLU A 44 9.62 27.73 16.72
N THR A 45 9.23 28.13 15.51
CA THR A 45 9.72 27.54 14.25
C THR A 45 10.68 28.43 13.45
N SER A 46 10.94 29.66 13.90
CA SER A 46 11.75 30.65 13.17
C SER A 46 13.27 30.54 13.36
N ALA A 47 13.77 29.54 14.10
CA ALA A 47 15.21 29.37 14.34
C ALA A 47 15.94 28.46 13.31
N ALA A 48 15.29 28.04 12.22
CA ALA A 48 15.92 27.14 11.25
C ALA A 48 15.47 27.35 9.79
N ASP A 49 15.28 28.59 9.34
CA ASP A 49 15.43 28.90 7.90
C ASP A 49 15.47 30.41 7.65
N SER A 50 16.67 30.98 7.51
CA SER A 50 16.86 32.16 6.67
C SER A 50 18.32 32.25 6.24
N THR A 51 18.59 31.82 5.00
CA THR A 51 19.43 32.49 3.99
C THR A 51 19.65 31.49 2.86
N ASP A 52 18.93 31.60 1.75
CA ASP A 52 19.54 32.18 0.55
C ASP A 52 18.54 32.28 -0.61
N ARG A 53 18.29 33.53 -1.03
CA ARG A 53 17.79 33.85 -2.38
C ARG A 53 18.13 35.31 -2.67
N LYS A 54 19.24 35.55 -3.38
CA LYS A 54 19.34 36.64 -4.37
C LYS A 54 20.20 36.21 -5.56
N GLN A 55 19.92 36.88 -6.68
CA GLN A 55 20.15 36.53 -8.08
C GLN A 55 21.61 36.69 -8.56
N GLY A 56 21.97 35.96 -9.64
CA GLY A 56 22.89 36.45 -10.68
C GLY A 56 24.09 35.57 -11.06
N GLY A 57 24.13 35.10 -12.32
CA GLY A 57 25.37 34.78 -13.07
C GLY A 57 25.82 33.31 -13.14
N PRO A 58 26.39 32.84 -14.27
CA PRO A 58 26.62 31.41 -14.51
C PRO A 58 27.98 30.94 -13.97
N ALA A 59 28.00 29.90 -13.14
CA ALA A 59 29.25 29.26 -12.75
C ALA A 59 29.13 27.73 -12.56
N LYS A 60 30.02 27.06 -13.29
CA LYS A 60 30.55 25.69 -13.24
C LYS A 60 29.94 24.68 -12.25
N ARG A 61 29.52 23.55 -12.83
CA ARG A 61 29.19 22.27 -12.18
C ARG A 61 30.35 21.77 -11.31
N GLN A 62 30.09 21.53 -10.03
CA GLN A 62 30.80 20.53 -9.22
C GLN A 62 29.77 19.65 -8.51
N GLY A 63 30.01 18.34 -8.59
CA GLY A 63 29.10 17.31 -8.11
C GLY A 63 28.96 17.31 -6.59
N GLY A 64 27.72 17.37 -6.11
CA GLY A 64 27.35 17.13 -4.73
C GLY A 64 26.59 15.81 -4.61
N GLN A 65 27.15 14.85 -3.87
CA GLN A 65 26.50 13.62 -3.49
C GLN A 65 25.23 13.92 -2.69
N HIS A 66 24.05 13.61 -3.24
CA HIS A 66 22.81 13.64 -2.47
C HIS A 66 22.82 12.52 -1.44
N GLN A 67 23.07 12.87 -0.18
CA GLN A 67 22.89 11.97 0.95
C GLN A 67 21.41 11.59 1.10
N ASN A 68 21.16 10.28 1.12
CA ASN A 68 19.87 9.67 1.44
C ASN A 68 19.23 10.33 2.66
N ARG A 69 17.99 10.81 2.52
CA ARG A 69 17.11 11.14 3.66
C ARG A 69 16.81 9.85 4.42
N LYS A 70 17.72 9.46 5.33
CA LYS A 70 17.45 8.45 6.36
C LYS A 70 16.20 8.87 7.14
N ASN A 71 15.35 7.90 7.43
CA ASN A 71 14.10 8.01 8.19
C ASN A 71 14.34 8.85 9.47
N LYS A 72 13.90 10.12 9.49
CA LYS A 72 14.21 11.12 10.54
C LYS A 72 13.38 10.95 11.83
N ASN A 73 12.70 9.82 12.02
CA ASN A 73 12.04 9.50 13.28
C ASN A 73 13.14 9.07 14.28
N LYS A 74 13.78 10.05 14.92
CA LYS A 74 14.66 9.85 16.07
C LYS A 74 13.76 9.47 17.26
N GLY A 75 14.16 8.44 18.02
CA GLY A 75 13.38 7.94 19.15
C GLY A 75 12.53 6.71 18.85
N LYS A 76 12.98 5.80 17.96
CA LYS A 76 12.61 4.39 18.18
C LYS A 76 13.08 4.07 19.61
N PRO A 77 12.21 3.69 20.55
CA PRO A 77 12.71 3.03 21.75
C PRO A 77 13.47 1.82 21.22
N THR A 78 14.77 1.77 21.45
CA THR A 78 15.54 0.56 21.21
C THR A 78 15.08 -0.43 22.27
N TYR A 79 13.96 -1.09 22.01
CA TYR A 79 13.53 -2.22 22.82
C TYR A 79 14.56 -3.37 22.73
N ASP A 80 15.57 -3.27 21.85
CA ASP A 80 16.49 -4.34 21.47
C ASP A 80 17.80 -4.40 22.26
N GLU A 81 17.91 -3.75 23.43
CA GLU A 81 19.08 -3.95 24.29
C GLU A 81 19.06 -5.37 24.90
N PRO A 82 20.05 -6.23 24.59
CA PRO A 82 20.14 -7.57 25.16
C PRO A 82 20.33 -7.47 26.68
N GLY A 83 19.55 -8.23 27.46
CA GLY A 83 19.62 -8.24 28.93
C GLY A 83 18.49 -7.51 29.67
N THR A 84 17.76 -6.58 29.03
CA THR A 84 16.57 -5.91 29.62
C THR A 84 15.26 -6.62 29.25
N LYS A 85 15.22 -7.31 28.10
CA LYS A 85 14.06 -8.10 27.68
C LYS A 85 14.01 -9.47 28.37
N LEU A 86 12.84 -9.82 28.90
CA LEU A 86 12.53 -11.17 29.37
C LEU A 86 12.58 -12.18 28.22
N CYS A 87 13.14 -13.36 28.46
CA CYS A 87 13.16 -14.46 27.50
C CYS A 87 11.73 -14.83 27.08
N GLY A 88 11.50 -14.99 25.77
CA GLY A 88 10.16 -15.29 25.25
C GLY A 88 9.56 -16.61 25.77
N LYS A 89 10.40 -17.61 26.05
CA LYS A 89 9.95 -18.89 26.61
C LYS A 89 9.58 -18.77 28.09
N ILE A 90 10.43 -18.12 28.88
CA ILE A 90 10.14 -17.80 30.28
C ILE A 90 8.87 -16.93 30.39
N ALA A 91 8.71 -15.94 29.49
CA ALA A 91 7.52 -15.10 29.45
C ALA A 91 6.21 -15.89 29.20
N GLN A 92 6.29 -17.05 28.53
CA GLN A 92 5.17 -17.97 28.27
C GLN A 92 5.00 -19.02 29.39
N GLY A 93 5.88 -19.04 30.40
CA GLY A 93 5.90 -20.08 31.43
C GLY A 93 6.59 -21.39 30.98
N GLU A 94 7.35 -21.36 29.88
CA GLU A 94 8.09 -22.52 29.37
C GLU A 94 9.58 -22.49 29.77
N THR A 95 10.23 -23.65 29.80
CA THR A 95 11.67 -23.78 30.04
C THR A 95 12.49 -23.26 28.85
N CYS A 96 13.53 -22.46 29.11
CA CYS A 96 14.39 -21.92 28.07
C CYS A 96 15.38 -22.98 27.53
N PRO A 97 15.43 -23.28 26.22
CA PRO A 97 16.36 -24.25 25.65
C PRO A 97 17.84 -23.88 25.74
N PHE A 98 18.14 -22.60 25.97
CA PHE A 98 19.51 -22.06 26.00
C PHE A 98 20.04 -21.85 27.42
N ASP A 99 19.16 -21.91 28.42
CA ASP A 99 19.47 -21.72 29.85
C ASP A 99 20.44 -20.54 30.09
N ASP A 100 21.59 -20.77 30.74
CA ASP A 100 22.63 -19.75 31.01
C ASP A 100 23.25 -19.11 29.76
N LYS A 101 23.11 -19.72 28.57
CA LYS A 101 23.60 -19.17 27.29
C LYS A 101 22.56 -18.25 26.63
N CYS A 102 21.41 -18.03 27.25
CA CYS A 102 20.37 -17.16 26.73
C CYS A 102 20.82 -15.69 26.75
N SER A 103 20.64 -14.98 25.64
CA SER A 103 20.93 -13.54 25.56
C SER A 103 19.86 -12.64 26.21
N TYR A 104 18.80 -13.24 26.77
CA TYR A 104 17.66 -12.55 27.36
C TYR A 104 17.57 -12.84 28.86
N SER A 105 16.99 -11.93 29.63
CA SER A 105 16.82 -12.10 31.07
C SER A 105 15.86 -13.25 31.39
N HIS A 106 16.16 -14.02 32.43
CA HIS A 106 15.26 -15.02 33.03
C HIS A 106 14.65 -14.53 34.37
N ASP A 107 15.00 -13.32 34.82
CA ASP A 107 14.48 -12.73 36.05
C ASP A 107 13.11 -12.09 35.82
N VAL A 108 12.06 -12.85 36.17
CA VAL A 108 10.66 -12.42 36.04
C VAL A 108 10.33 -11.30 37.03
N ALA A 109 10.83 -11.38 38.27
CA ALA A 109 10.50 -10.41 39.32
C ALA A 109 11.06 -9.02 38.98
N LYS A 110 12.32 -8.96 38.54
CA LYS A 110 12.93 -7.73 38.05
C LYS A 110 12.19 -7.17 36.83
N TYR A 111 11.84 -8.05 35.88
CA TYR A 111 11.11 -7.62 34.69
C TYR A 111 9.75 -6.99 35.04
N LEU A 112 8.97 -7.60 35.94
CA LEU A 112 7.67 -7.08 36.35
C LEU A 112 7.79 -5.75 37.11
N ALA A 113 8.85 -5.54 37.89
CA ALA A 113 9.12 -4.28 38.57
C ALA A 113 9.44 -3.12 37.61
N GLU A 114 10.10 -3.41 36.48
CA GLU A 114 10.47 -2.42 35.45
C GLU A 114 9.39 -2.28 34.35
N LYS A 115 8.43 -3.21 34.26
CA LYS A 115 7.42 -3.25 33.22
C LYS A 115 6.47 -2.06 33.36
N GLU A 116 6.29 -1.32 32.26
CA GLU A 116 5.26 -0.29 32.18
C GLU A 116 3.84 -0.87 32.40
N PRO A 117 2.90 -0.08 32.95
CA PRO A 117 1.52 -0.51 33.11
C PRO A 117 0.89 -1.02 31.81
N ASP A 118 -0.01 -1.99 31.96
CA ASP A 118 -0.80 -2.51 30.86
C ASP A 118 -1.76 -1.45 30.31
N LEU A 119 -2.00 -1.51 29.00
CA LEU A 119 -2.71 -0.48 28.24
C LEU A 119 -4.23 -0.61 28.31
N GLY A 120 -4.74 -1.73 28.82
CA GLY A 120 -6.18 -1.96 28.94
C GLY A 120 -6.55 -3.37 29.40
N PRO A 121 -7.85 -3.64 29.56
CA PRO A 121 -8.36 -4.85 30.21
C PRO A 121 -8.51 -6.07 29.29
N SER A 122 -8.29 -5.93 27.97
CA SER A 122 -8.51 -6.99 26.98
C SER A 122 -7.30 -7.16 26.07
N CYS A 123 -6.89 -8.40 25.81
CA CYS A 123 -5.75 -8.72 24.96
C CYS A 123 -6.21 -9.37 23.65
N VAL A 124 -5.95 -8.70 22.53
CA VAL A 124 -6.34 -9.18 21.19
C VAL A 124 -5.87 -10.61 20.89
N ASN A 125 -4.63 -10.96 21.27
CA ASN A 125 -4.13 -12.31 21.05
C ASN A 125 -4.89 -13.35 21.89
N PHE A 126 -5.15 -13.05 23.16
CA PHE A 126 -5.91 -13.95 24.02
C PHE A 126 -7.37 -14.08 23.57
N ASP A 127 -8.01 -12.96 23.20
CA ASP A 127 -9.40 -12.92 22.78
C ASP A 127 -9.65 -13.81 21.55
N ILE A 128 -8.70 -13.81 20.61
CA ILE A 128 -8.77 -14.56 19.36
C ILE A 128 -8.31 -16.01 19.55
N TYR A 129 -7.15 -16.23 20.16
CA TYR A 129 -6.48 -17.55 20.15
C TYR A 129 -6.66 -18.36 21.44
N GLY A 130 -7.30 -17.78 22.46
CA GLY A 130 -7.39 -18.36 23.80
C GLY A 130 -6.08 -18.39 24.58
N HIS A 131 -4.98 -17.93 23.98
CA HIS A 131 -3.68 -17.77 24.64
C HIS A 131 -2.94 -16.61 23.97
N CYS A 132 -1.99 -16.00 24.67
CA CYS A 132 -1.19 -14.91 24.14
C CYS A 132 0.27 -15.34 23.96
N ARG A 133 0.74 -15.42 22.71
CA ARG A 133 2.13 -15.78 22.40
C ARG A 133 3.20 -14.88 23.01
N PHE A 134 2.84 -13.74 23.60
CA PHE A 134 3.79 -12.84 24.26
C PHE A 134 3.85 -13.03 25.77
N GLY A 135 2.89 -13.75 26.36
CA GLY A 135 2.82 -14.01 27.81
C GLY A 135 3.03 -12.73 28.63
N LEU A 136 3.94 -12.76 29.59
CA LEU A 136 4.24 -11.60 30.46
C LEU A 136 4.77 -10.37 29.74
N ARG A 137 5.32 -10.52 28.52
CA ARG A 137 5.77 -9.39 27.69
C ARG A 137 4.63 -8.64 27.02
N CYS A 138 3.41 -9.17 27.08
CA CYS A 138 2.22 -8.50 26.56
C CYS A 138 1.97 -7.19 27.32
N ARG A 139 1.53 -6.15 26.60
CA ARG A 139 1.04 -4.88 27.15
C ARG A 139 -0.43 -4.94 27.63
N TYR A 140 -0.96 -6.14 27.72
CA TYR A 140 -2.29 -6.51 28.17
C TYR A 140 -2.19 -7.86 28.91
N ALA A 141 -1.09 -8.10 29.62
CA ALA A 141 -0.82 -9.35 30.32
C ALA A 141 -1.84 -9.61 31.43
N ASP A 142 -2.24 -8.58 32.17
CA ASP A 142 -3.20 -8.67 33.28
C ASP A 142 -4.54 -9.29 32.85
N ALA A 143 -4.92 -9.12 31.57
CA ALA A 143 -6.13 -9.69 30.99
C ALA A 143 -6.07 -11.23 30.83
N HIS A 144 -4.88 -11.82 30.85
CA HIS A 144 -4.66 -13.24 30.57
C HIS A 144 -3.57 -13.89 31.43
N THR A 145 -3.24 -13.31 32.59
CA THR A 145 -2.32 -13.89 33.57
C THR A 145 -2.98 -13.94 34.94
N ARG A 146 -2.70 -14.98 35.71
CA ARG A 146 -3.22 -15.11 37.07
C ARG A 146 -2.49 -14.13 38.01
N PRO A 147 -3.21 -13.44 38.93
CA PRO A 147 -2.58 -12.50 39.86
C PRO A 147 -1.61 -13.14 40.86
N GLU A 148 -1.77 -14.44 41.15
CA GLU A 148 -1.06 -15.15 42.22
C GLU A 148 0.36 -15.56 41.82
N ASP A 149 0.51 -16.11 40.61
CA ASP A 149 1.75 -16.73 40.13
C ASP A 149 2.21 -16.18 38.77
N HIS A 150 1.46 -15.22 38.21
CA HIS A 150 1.68 -14.66 36.88
C HIS A 150 1.67 -15.71 35.75
N SER A 151 1.09 -16.89 36.00
CA SER A 151 0.94 -17.92 34.98
C SER A 151 -0.08 -17.49 33.93
N GLN A 152 0.15 -17.91 32.69
CA GLN A 152 -0.72 -17.58 31.58
C GLN A 152 -2.02 -18.39 31.63
N ILE A 153 -3.15 -17.70 31.47
CA ILE A 153 -4.47 -18.30 31.29
C ILE A 153 -4.56 -18.83 29.86
N VAL A 154 -5.10 -20.04 29.71
CA VAL A 154 -5.34 -20.69 28.42
C VAL A 154 -6.81 -21.11 28.32
N ASP A 155 -7.51 -20.55 27.34
CA ASP A 155 -8.85 -20.98 26.93
C ASP A 155 -8.72 -22.14 25.93
N GLU A 156 -8.83 -23.37 26.44
CA GLU A 156 -8.71 -24.58 25.63
C GLU A 156 -9.73 -24.68 24.50
N ALA A 157 -10.93 -24.10 24.66
CA ALA A 157 -11.97 -24.21 23.64
C ALA A 157 -11.57 -23.44 22.39
N LYS A 158 -11.01 -22.23 22.56
CA LYS A 158 -10.50 -21.42 21.46
C LYS A 158 -9.23 -22.02 20.84
N VAL A 159 -8.31 -22.54 21.66
CA VAL A 159 -7.07 -23.17 21.17
C VAL A 159 -7.36 -24.38 20.27
N LYS A 160 -8.41 -25.16 20.56
CA LYS A 160 -8.81 -26.32 19.75
C LYS A 160 -9.48 -25.92 18.43
N THR A 161 -10.15 -24.77 18.40
CA THR A 161 -11.00 -24.34 17.27
C THR A 161 -10.26 -23.46 16.27
N VAL A 162 -9.38 -22.58 16.76
CA VAL A 162 -8.69 -21.61 15.91
C VAL A 162 -7.42 -22.23 15.37
N SER A 163 -7.33 -22.38 14.05
CA SER A 163 -6.07 -22.74 13.38
C SER A 163 -4.99 -21.75 13.81
N GLN A 164 -3.83 -22.24 14.27
CA GLN A 164 -2.73 -21.44 14.83
C GLN A 164 -2.17 -20.33 13.91
N ARG A 165 -2.66 -20.19 12.67
CA ARG A 165 -2.09 -19.28 11.67
C ARG A 165 -2.84 -17.95 11.62
N TYR A 166 -2.27 -17.02 12.37
CA TYR A 166 -2.54 -15.59 12.38
C TYR A 166 -2.66 -14.94 11.00
N ALA A 167 -1.71 -15.27 10.12
CA ALA A 167 -1.69 -14.87 8.73
C ALA A 167 -1.12 -16.05 7.93
N LEU A 168 -1.54 -16.15 6.67
CA LEU A 168 -0.89 -17.01 5.70
C LEU A 168 0.43 -16.39 5.25
N ASN A 169 1.27 -17.19 4.57
CA ASN A 169 2.55 -16.77 3.98
C ASN A 169 3.63 -16.45 5.02
N GLU A 170 3.61 -17.14 6.16
CA GLU A 170 4.73 -17.09 7.10
C GLU A 170 5.90 -17.93 6.60
N VAL A 171 7.08 -17.33 6.60
CA VAL A 171 8.29 -17.94 6.05
C VAL A 171 9.10 -18.55 7.17
N GLY A 172 9.36 -19.85 7.07
CA GLY A 172 10.21 -20.56 8.02
C GLY A 172 11.66 -20.06 8.01
N ARG A 173 12.30 -20.06 9.19
CA ARG A 173 13.71 -19.65 9.34
C ARG A 173 14.66 -20.47 8.47
N ASP A 174 14.37 -21.76 8.28
CA ASP A 174 15.14 -22.65 7.41
C ASP A 174 15.18 -22.15 5.95
N LEU A 175 14.01 -21.86 5.37
CA LEU A 175 13.94 -21.35 4.00
C LEU A 175 14.71 -20.04 3.85
N GLN A 176 14.64 -19.14 4.83
CA GLN A 176 15.42 -17.90 4.81
C GLN A 176 16.93 -18.14 4.82
N ILE A 177 17.39 -19.12 5.62
CA ILE A 177 18.80 -19.50 5.67
C ILE A 177 19.22 -20.06 4.30
N ARG A 178 18.44 -20.97 3.72
CA ARG A 178 18.72 -21.55 2.39
C ARG A 178 18.73 -20.48 1.29
N LEU A 179 17.84 -19.49 1.35
CA LEU A 179 17.83 -18.35 0.43
C LEU A 179 19.11 -17.51 0.55
N ARG A 180 19.52 -17.18 1.78
CA ARG A 180 20.78 -16.44 2.02
C ARG A 180 22.02 -17.19 1.56
N LYS A 181 22.02 -18.51 1.72
CA LYS A 181 23.07 -19.41 1.23
C LYS A 181 22.98 -19.71 -0.27
N LYS A 182 21.92 -19.24 -0.95
CA LYS A 182 21.63 -19.51 -2.37
C LYS A 182 21.50 -21.02 -2.69
N GLU A 183 20.97 -21.79 -1.74
CA GLU A 183 20.77 -23.24 -1.86
C GLU A 183 19.41 -23.59 -2.50
N VAL A 184 18.49 -22.62 -2.60
CA VAL A 184 17.18 -22.82 -3.21
C VAL A 184 17.30 -22.90 -4.73
N ARG A 185 16.70 -23.92 -5.33
CA ARG A 185 16.65 -24.16 -6.78
C ARG A 185 15.36 -23.62 -7.40
N PHE A 186 15.45 -23.25 -8.67
CA PHE A 186 14.39 -22.63 -9.46
C PHE A 186 14.29 -23.28 -10.85
N PRO A 187 13.93 -24.58 -10.91
CA PRO A 187 13.96 -25.34 -12.16
C PRO A 187 13.13 -24.72 -13.29
N ARG A 188 11.94 -24.17 -13.01
CA ARG A 188 11.11 -23.54 -14.05
C ARG A 188 11.76 -22.27 -14.58
N THR A 189 12.39 -21.49 -13.70
CA THR A 189 13.12 -20.30 -14.12
C THR A 189 14.39 -20.64 -14.90
N ASP A 190 15.10 -21.69 -14.49
CA ASP A 190 16.30 -22.16 -15.17
C ASP A 190 15.95 -22.65 -16.59
N GLU A 191 14.86 -23.41 -16.75
CA GLU A 191 14.29 -23.79 -18.05
C GLU A 191 13.95 -22.57 -18.92
N PHE A 192 13.17 -21.62 -18.40
CA PHE A 192 12.82 -20.41 -19.14
C PHE A 192 14.04 -19.59 -19.56
N THR A 193 15.05 -19.49 -18.69
CA THR A 193 16.28 -18.76 -19.00
C THR A 193 17.04 -19.41 -20.15
N GLU A 194 17.02 -20.74 -20.24
CA GLU A 194 17.63 -21.46 -21.34
C GLU A 194 16.85 -21.27 -22.66
N MET A 195 15.51 -21.28 -22.61
CA MET A 195 14.68 -20.94 -23.76
C MET A 195 15.01 -19.56 -24.33
N LEU A 196 15.15 -18.54 -23.48
CA LEU A 196 15.51 -17.19 -23.94
C LEU A 196 16.91 -17.12 -24.58
N LYS A 197 17.87 -17.93 -24.12
CA LYS A 197 19.19 -18.00 -24.77
C LYS A 197 19.12 -18.63 -26.15
N GLN A 198 18.29 -19.67 -26.31
CA GLN A 198 18.06 -20.32 -27.59
C GLN A 198 17.36 -19.38 -28.58
N GLU A 199 16.33 -18.63 -28.14
CA GLU A 199 15.69 -17.58 -28.94
C GLU A 199 16.72 -16.53 -29.40
N ALA A 200 17.56 -16.03 -28.48
CA ALA A 200 18.57 -15.04 -28.80
C ALA A 200 19.65 -15.57 -29.78
N ALA A 201 20.01 -16.85 -29.69
CA ALA A 201 20.94 -17.48 -30.63
C ALA A 201 20.31 -17.61 -32.03
N SER A 202 19.05 -18.04 -32.12
CA SER A 202 18.37 -18.15 -33.41
C SER A 202 18.16 -16.80 -34.10
N ASP A 203 17.91 -15.74 -33.34
CA ASP A 203 17.76 -14.39 -33.90
C ASP A 203 19.10 -13.86 -34.43
N ALA A 204 20.22 -14.19 -33.77
CA ALA A 204 21.55 -13.84 -34.24
C ALA A 204 21.91 -14.59 -35.54
N ASP A 205 21.64 -15.90 -35.58
CA ASP A 205 21.86 -16.73 -36.77
C ASP A 205 20.99 -16.27 -37.97
N ALA A 206 19.77 -15.78 -37.72
CA ALA A 206 18.89 -15.24 -38.75
C ALA A 206 19.33 -13.86 -39.26
N ALA A 207 19.89 -13.01 -38.39
CA ALA A 207 20.42 -11.70 -38.76
C ALA A 207 21.70 -11.81 -39.60
N ASP A 208 22.56 -12.81 -39.33
CA ASP A 208 23.77 -13.07 -40.10
C ASP A 208 23.50 -13.70 -41.49
N ALA A 209 22.27 -14.18 -41.74
CA ALA A 209 21.85 -14.78 -43.01
C ALA A 209 21.15 -13.80 -43.99
N ALA A 210 20.87 -12.56 -43.58
CA ALA A 210 20.15 -11.57 -44.40
C ALA A 210 21.10 -10.56 -45.08
N PRO A 211 20.95 -10.25 -46.39
CA PRO A 211 21.77 -9.21 -47.05
C PRO A 211 21.36 -7.80 -46.56
N PRO A 212 22.29 -6.82 -46.52
CA PRO A 212 22.00 -5.50 -45.99
C PRO A 212 21.19 -4.68 -47.02
N THR A 213 19.90 -4.47 -46.76
CA THR A 213 19.12 -3.41 -47.40
C THR A 213 19.04 -2.22 -46.44
N GLY A 214 19.62 -1.09 -46.85
CA GLY A 214 19.67 0.12 -46.04
C GLY A 214 18.35 0.86 -46.04
N GLU A 215 17.78 1.06 -44.85
CA GLU A 215 16.80 2.11 -44.55
C GLU A 215 16.99 2.56 -43.08
N SER A 216 16.71 3.83 -42.83
CA SER A 216 17.07 4.65 -41.65
C SER A 216 16.37 4.25 -40.34
N PRO A 217 16.97 4.52 -39.16
CA PRO A 217 16.41 4.12 -37.88
C PRO A 217 15.60 5.26 -37.24
N ASP A 218 14.29 5.31 -37.43
CA ASP A 218 13.37 6.13 -36.59
C ASP A 218 11.92 5.62 -36.61
N GLU A 219 11.73 4.30 -36.71
CA GLU A 219 10.44 3.68 -36.42
C GLU A 219 10.65 2.59 -35.37
N ILE A 220 9.78 2.58 -34.36
CA ILE A 220 9.69 1.51 -33.36
C ILE A 220 9.36 0.26 -34.17
N SER A 221 10.38 -0.56 -34.48
CA SER A 221 10.17 -1.76 -35.27
C SER A 221 9.15 -2.63 -34.54
N ASP A 222 8.07 -3.00 -35.23
CA ASP A 222 7.17 -4.07 -34.85
C ASP A 222 8.02 -5.33 -34.59
N CYS A 223 8.45 -5.49 -33.35
CA CYS A 223 9.06 -6.73 -32.91
C CYS A 223 7.89 -7.67 -32.67
N ASP A 224 7.48 -8.34 -33.75
CA ASP A 224 6.55 -9.45 -33.77
C ASP A 224 7.13 -10.60 -32.94
N PHE A 225 7.07 -10.44 -31.63
CA PHE A 225 7.30 -11.49 -30.64
C PHE A 225 6.07 -12.41 -30.55
N SER A 226 5.46 -12.74 -31.70
CA SER A 226 4.49 -13.83 -31.79
C SER A 226 5.23 -15.12 -31.47
N LEU A 227 4.96 -15.66 -30.28
CA LEU A 227 5.26 -17.04 -29.97
C LEU A 227 4.68 -17.93 -31.09
N LYS A 228 5.55 -18.47 -31.96
CA LYS A 228 5.24 -19.66 -32.76
C LYS A 228 5.11 -20.84 -31.78
N GLY A 229 3.98 -20.89 -31.08
CA GLY A 229 3.71 -21.84 -30.01
C GLY A 229 2.81 -21.21 -28.97
N GLN A 230 1.50 -21.35 -29.14
CA GLN A 230 0.51 -20.95 -28.14
C GLN A 230 0.94 -21.44 -26.74
N PRO A 231 0.86 -20.61 -25.68
CA PRO A 231 1.05 -21.12 -24.34
C PRO A 231 -0.01 -22.20 -24.11
N GLN A 232 0.42 -23.46 -24.03
CA GLN A 232 -0.47 -24.55 -23.63
C GLN A 232 -1.14 -24.14 -22.32
N ALA A 233 -2.47 -24.20 -22.29
CA ALA A 233 -3.27 -23.84 -21.13
C ALA A 233 -2.72 -24.54 -19.89
N LYS A 234 -2.05 -23.77 -19.03
CA LYS A 234 -1.44 -24.32 -17.83
C LYS A 234 -2.55 -24.75 -16.88
N ARG A 235 -2.36 -25.94 -16.31
CA ARG A 235 -3.18 -26.42 -15.21
C ARG A 235 -2.86 -25.55 -14.00
N HIS A 236 -3.80 -24.68 -13.65
CA HIS A 236 -3.80 -23.98 -12.37
C HIS A 236 -3.64 -24.96 -11.21
N ARG A 237 -3.17 -24.47 -10.06
CA ARG A 237 -3.10 -25.23 -8.81
C ARG A 237 -4.44 -25.95 -8.59
N ALA A 238 -4.40 -27.28 -8.41
CA ALA A 238 -5.58 -28.14 -8.39
C ALA A 238 -6.75 -27.51 -7.59
N GLY A 239 -7.82 -27.14 -8.29
CA GLY A 239 -9.06 -26.61 -7.70
C GLY A 239 -9.30 -25.10 -7.82
N ARG A 240 -8.36 -24.27 -8.31
CA ARG A 240 -8.62 -22.85 -8.61
C ARG A 240 -8.55 -22.63 -10.11
N GLY A 241 -9.61 -22.10 -10.73
CA GLY A 241 -9.59 -21.66 -12.13
C GLY A 241 -8.98 -20.26 -12.27
N HIS A 242 -8.97 -19.73 -13.50
CA HIS A 242 -8.66 -18.32 -13.74
C HIS A 242 -9.57 -17.40 -12.92
N ILE A 243 -8.99 -16.30 -12.42
CA ILE A 243 -9.71 -15.24 -11.73
C ILE A 243 -10.46 -14.43 -12.78
N ASP A 244 -11.78 -14.34 -12.65
CA ASP A 244 -12.51 -13.30 -13.38
C ASP A 244 -12.38 -11.98 -12.63
N PHE A 245 -11.53 -11.09 -13.15
CA PHE A 245 -11.30 -9.78 -12.55
C PHE A 245 -12.43 -8.79 -12.86
N ARG A 246 -13.32 -9.05 -13.82
CA ARG A 246 -14.34 -8.07 -14.25
C ARG A 246 -15.34 -7.76 -13.14
N GLY A 247 -15.76 -6.49 -13.07
CA GLY A 247 -16.78 -6.06 -12.12
C GLY A 247 -16.35 -6.11 -10.65
N LYS A 248 -15.07 -6.39 -10.37
CA LYS A 248 -14.51 -6.44 -9.02
C LYS A 248 -13.88 -5.11 -8.65
N THR A 249 -14.08 -4.69 -7.41
CA THR A 249 -13.37 -3.55 -6.82
C THR A 249 -11.94 -3.94 -6.44
N TYR A 250 -10.98 -3.06 -6.69
CA TYR A 250 -9.57 -3.38 -6.51
C TYR A 250 -8.85 -2.32 -5.68
N LEU A 251 -8.36 -2.71 -4.49
CA LEU A 251 -7.45 -1.89 -3.70
C LEU A 251 -6.05 -1.89 -4.30
N ALA A 252 -5.50 -0.70 -4.57
CA ALA A 252 -4.15 -0.56 -5.09
C ALA A 252 -3.07 -1.10 -4.12
N PRO A 253 -1.94 -1.60 -4.63
CA PRO A 253 -0.77 -1.85 -3.81
C PRO A 253 -0.15 -0.51 -3.36
N LEU A 254 -0.09 -0.28 -2.05
CA LEU A 254 0.28 1.00 -1.45
C LEU A 254 1.47 0.84 -0.51
N THR A 255 2.68 1.22 -0.95
CA THR A 255 3.86 1.13 -0.08
C THR A 255 3.69 1.92 1.22
N THR A 256 4.11 1.34 2.34
CA THR A 256 3.98 1.80 3.74
C THR A 256 2.59 1.63 4.35
N VAL A 257 1.53 1.98 3.61
CA VAL A 257 0.17 2.11 4.17
C VAL A 257 -0.78 1.00 3.72
N GLY A 258 -0.44 0.23 2.70
CA GLY A 258 -1.16 -0.95 2.20
C GLY A 258 -0.83 -2.25 2.96
N ASN A 259 -0.43 -2.12 4.23
CA ASN A 259 -0.12 -3.23 5.10
C ASN A 259 -1.38 -4.08 5.40
N LEU A 260 -1.16 -5.29 5.93
CA LEU A 260 -2.25 -6.25 6.14
C LEU A 260 -3.42 -5.69 6.99
N PRO A 261 -3.19 -4.98 8.12
CA PRO A 261 -4.26 -4.32 8.86
C PRO A 261 -5.12 -3.37 8.01
N PHE A 262 -4.51 -2.51 7.20
CA PHE A 262 -5.27 -1.60 6.32
C PHE A 262 -6.09 -2.36 5.27
N ARG A 263 -5.53 -3.40 4.65
CA ARG A 263 -6.27 -4.21 3.67
C ARG A 263 -7.46 -4.92 4.30
N ARG A 264 -7.35 -5.35 5.56
CA ARG A 264 -8.49 -5.91 6.33
C ARG A 264 -9.58 -4.87 6.59
N ILE A 265 -9.23 -3.61 6.88
CA ILE A 265 -10.21 -2.53 6.96
C ILE A 265 -10.98 -2.41 5.64
N CYS A 266 -10.28 -2.36 4.50
CA CYS A 266 -10.94 -2.30 3.20
C CYS A 266 -11.79 -3.55 2.90
N LYS A 267 -11.37 -4.75 3.33
CA LYS A 267 -12.19 -5.98 3.23
C LYS A 267 -13.47 -5.87 4.07
N GLY A 268 -13.41 -5.26 5.25
CA GLY A 268 -14.59 -4.96 6.07
C GLY A 268 -15.59 -4.03 5.38
N PHE A 269 -15.11 -3.18 4.47
CA PHE A 269 -15.94 -2.33 3.60
C PHE A 269 -16.26 -2.94 2.24
N GLY A 270 -15.95 -4.22 2.01
CA GLY A 270 -16.41 -4.96 0.84
C GLY A 270 -15.51 -4.86 -0.40
N VAL A 271 -14.23 -4.49 -0.29
CA VAL A 271 -13.33 -4.59 -1.46
C VAL A 271 -13.18 -6.06 -1.90
N ASP A 272 -13.17 -6.33 -3.20
CA ASP A 272 -13.04 -7.69 -3.73
C ASP A 272 -11.59 -8.16 -3.77
N ILE A 273 -10.72 -7.36 -4.42
CA ILE A 273 -9.33 -7.70 -4.71
C ILE A 273 -8.39 -6.87 -3.83
N THR A 274 -7.47 -7.55 -3.15
CA THR A 274 -6.36 -6.94 -2.43
C THR A 274 -5.03 -7.37 -3.02
N CYS A 275 -4.01 -6.53 -2.87
CA CYS A 275 -2.66 -6.83 -3.32
C CYS A 275 -1.65 -6.39 -2.25
N SER A 276 -0.56 -7.14 -2.11
CA SER A 276 0.52 -6.80 -1.20
C SER A 276 1.10 -5.42 -1.49
N GLU A 277 1.83 -4.87 -0.54
CA GLU A 277 2.76 -3.80 -0.87
C GLU A 277 3.78 -4.29 -1.92
N MET A 278 4.40 -3.35 -2.63
CA MET A 278 5.43 -3.65 -3.63
C MET A 278 6.63 -4.35 -2.98
N ALA A 279 6.86 -5.61 -3.32
CA ALA A 279 7.98 -6.40 -2.86
C ALA A 279 9.13 -6.43 -3.88
N ILE A 280 10.34 -6.09 -3.45
CA ILE A 280 11.54 -6.12 -4.29
C ILE A 280 12.01 -7.57 -4.44
N ALA A 281 11.96 -8.09 -5.66
CA ALA A 281 12.27 -9.49 -5.99
C ALA A 281 13.64 -9.96 -5.46
N SER A 282 14.67 -9.12 -5.58
CA SER A 282 16.01 -9.46 -5.08
C SER A 282 16.07 -9.60 -3.56
N ASN A 283 15.29 -8.82 -2.82
CA ASN A 283 15.29 -8.85 -1.36
C ASN A 283 14.54 -10.10 -0.84
N LEU A 284 13.49 -10.53 -1.53
CA LEU A 284 12.81 -11.80 -1.25
C LEU A 284 13.78 -12.98 -1.39
N LEU A 285 14.53 -13.02 -2.51
CA LEU A 285 15.54 -14.05 -2.78
C LEU A 285 16.72 -14.02 -1.80
N GLN A 286 16.98 -12.89 -1.14
CA GLN A 286 17.97 -12.76 -0.07
C GLN A 286 17.42 -13.17 1.32
N GLY A 287 16.16 -13.60 1.42
CA GLY A 287 15.55 -13.99 2.69
C GLY A 287 15.44 -12.81 3.68
N GLN A 288 15.23 -11.58 3.17
CA GLN A 288 15.05 -10.40 4.03
C GLN A 288 13.67 -10.43 4.70
N GLN A 289 13.64 -10.52 6.03
CA GLN A 289 12.40 -10.65 6.81
C GLN A 289 11.41 -9.50 6.55
N SER A 290 11.91 -8.27 6.40
CA SER A 290 11.08 -7.10 6.14
C SER A 290 10.34 -7.18 4.80
N GLU A 291 10.96 -7.81 3.80
CA GLU A 291 10.35 -7.99 2.47
C GLU A 291 9.27 -9.07 2.53
N TRP A 292 9.56 -10.19 3.18
CA TRP A 292 8.62 -11.29 3.37
C TRP A 292 7.41 -10.90 4.22
N ALA A 293 7.56 -9.94 5.14
CA ALA A 293 6.43 -9.41 5.92
C ALA A 293 5.35 -8.76 5.03
N LEU A 294 5.71 -8.22 3.85
CA LEU A 294 4.76 -7.58 2.93
C LEU A 294 3.78 -8.59 2.30
N LEU A 295 4.19 -9.85 2.18
CA LEU A 295 3.45 -10.92 1.49
C LEU A 295 2.41 -11.61 2.38
N LYS A 296 2.33 -11.24 3.67
CA LYS A 296 1.36 -11.82 4.61
C LYS A 296 -0.07 -11.57 4.13
N ARG A 297 -0.90 -12.62 4.19
CA ARG A 297 -2.32 -12.63 3.81
C ARG A 297 -3.20 -12.98 5.00
N HIS A 298 -4.34 -12.34 5.16
CA HIS A 298 -5.36 -12.75 6.13
C HIS A 298 -6.41 -13.64 5.44
N PRO A 299 -6.99 -14.65 6.11
CA PRO A 299 -8.01 -15.53 5.51
C PRO A 299 -9.24 -14.81 4.94
N SER A 300 -9.56 -13.60 5.43
CA SER A 300 -10.65 -12.78 4.87
C SER A 300 -10.35 -12.18 3.50
N GLU A 301 -9.12 -12.28 2.98
CA GLU A 301 -8.78 -11.78 1.65
C GLU A 301 -9.12 -12.86 0.62
N ASP A 302 -10.26 -12.73 -0.07
CA ASP A 302 -10.76 -13.73 -1.03
C ASP A 302 -9.87 -13.85 -2.27
N VAL A 303 -9.54 -12.71 -2.88
CA VAL A 303 -8.62 -12.61 -4.02
C VAL A 303 -7.43 -11.75 -3.61
N PHE A 304 -6.28 -12.40 -3.38
CA PHE A 304 -5.06 -11.74 -2.91
C PHE A 304 -3.90 -11.93 -3.88
N GLY A 305 -3.29 -10.82 -4.29
CA GLY A 305 -2.10 -10.82 -5.13
C GLY A 305 -0.82 -10.39 -4.41
N VAL A 306 0.33 -10.80 -4.96
CA VAL A 306 1.64 -10.29 -4.56
C VAL A 306 2.21 -9.43 -5.69
N GLN A 307 2.50 -8.15 -5.40
CA GLN A 307 3.16 -7.28 -6.36
C GLN A 307 4.68 -7.38 -6.26
N LEU A 308 5.33 -7.82 -7.33
CA LEU A 308 6.78 -7.90 -7.47
C LEU A 308 7.34 -6.68 -8.22
N ALA A 309 8.50 -6.21 -7.77
CA ALA A 309 9.30 -5.19 -8.45
C ALA A 309 10.72 -5.69 -8.69
N GLY A 310 11.26 -5.36 -9.86
CA GLY A 310 12.62 -5.70 -10.26
C GLY A 310 13.00 -5.07 -11.60
N ASN A 311 14.22 -5.34 -12.04
CA ASN A 311 14.81 -4.79 -13.27
C ASN A 311 15.37 -5.87 -14.20
N ARG A 312 15.28 -7.14 -13.81
CA ARG A 312 15.83 -8.31 -14.49
C ARG A 312 14.80 -9.45 -14.54
N ALA A 313 14.60 -10.04 -15.73
CA ALA A 313 13.63 -11.10 -15.94
C ALA A 313 13.93 -12.34 -15.10
N ASP A 314 15.20 -12.79 -15.05
CA ASP A 314 15.62 -13.97 -14.28
C ASP A 314 15.38 -13.82 -12.77
N VAL A 315 15.59 -12.61 -12.23
CA VAL A 315 15.40 -12.33 -10.80
C VAL A 315 13.92 -12.30 -10.44
N VAL A 316 13.11 -11.64 -11.27
CA VAL A 316 11.66 -11.54 -11.06
C VAL A 316 10.99 -12.91 -11.24
N ALA A 317 11.39 -13.70 -12.23
CA ALA A 317 10.91 -15.06 -12.44
C ALA A 317 11.24 -15.98 -11.24
N ARG A 318 12.49 -15.98 -10.75
CA ARG A 318 12.86 -16.76 -9.54
C ARG A 318 12.02 -16.36 -8.33
N ALA A 319 11.78 -15.06 -8.13
CA ALA A 319 10.96 -14.59 -7.04
C ALA A 319 9.49 -15.03 -7.20
N ALA A 320 8.93 -15.01 -8.40
CA ALA A 320 7.58 -15.49 -8.65
C ALA A 320 7.43 -17.01 -8.47
N GLU A 321 8.41 -17.80 -8.93
CA GLU A 321 8.46 -19.25 -8.69
C GLU A 321 8.50 -19.54 -7.18
N LEU A 322 9.29 -18.78 -6.43
CA LEU A 322 9.36 -18.88 -4.98
C LEU A 322 8.02 -18.54 -4.31
N VAL A 323 7.41 -17.42 -4.71
CA VAL A 323 6.13 -16.97 -4.17
C VAL A 323 5.03 -17.98 -4.47
N ALA A 324 4.95 -18.49 -5.69
CA ALA A 324 3.96 -19.50 -6.07
C ALA A 324 4.11 -20.80 -5.27
N ARG A 325 5.35 -21.19 -4.94
CA ARG A 325 5.64 -22.40 -4.17
C ARG A 325 5.36 -22.24 -2.67
N GLU A 326 5.74 -21.11 -2.09
CA GLU A 326 5.79 -20.92 -0.63
C GLU A 326 4.61 -20.11 -0.07
N CYS A 327 3.85 -19.41 -0.92
CA CYS A 327 2.75 -18.55 -0.51
C CYS A 327 1.38 -19.04 -1.02
N ALA A 328 0.34 -18.77 -0.23
CA ALA A 328 -1.06 -18.73 -0.64
C ALA A 328 -1.35 -17.38 -1.33
N VAL A 329 -1.15 -17.38 -2.65
CA VAL A 329 -1.40 -16.24 -3.54
C VAL A 329 -2.33 -16.66 -4.68
N ASP A 330 -3.17 -15.75 -5.14
CA ASP A 330 -4.11 -15.99 -6.25
C ASP A 330 -3.56 -15.46 -7.57
N PHE A 331 -2.83 -14.34 -7.54
CA PHE A 331 -2.15 -13.76 -8.72
C PHE A 331 -0.82 -13.08 -8.38
N VAL A 332 0.07 -12.97 -9.36
CA VAL A 332 1.34 -12.23 -9.24
C VAL A 332 1.25 -10.97 -10.09
N ASP A 333 1.44 -9.80 -9.49
CA ASP A 333 1.41 -8.52 -10.19
C ASP A 333 2.83 -7.99 -10.46
N LEU A 334 3.11 -7.53 -11.68
CA LEU A 334 4.39 -6.91 -12.01
C LEU A 334 4.29 -5.38 -11.91
N ASN A 335 5.10 -4.78 -11.02
CA ASN A 335 5.18 -3.34 -10.90
C ASN A 335 6.02 -2.73 -12.03
N MET A 336 5.35 -1.96 -12.89
CA MET A 336 5.94 -1.15 -13.96
C MET A 336 5.50 0.32 -13.85
N GLY A 337 5.01 0.73 -12.69
CA GLY A 337 4.38 2.04 -12.49
C GLY A 337 5.00 2.89 -11.37
N CYS A 338 5.84 2.31 -10.50
CA CYS A 338 6.44 3.03 -9.38
C CYS A 338 7.35 4.17 -9.89
N PRO A 339 7.08 5.45 -9.53
CA PRO A 339 7.86 6.58 -10.02
C PRO A 339 9.04 6.94 -9.10
N ILE A 340 9.25 6.20 -8.00
CA ILE A 340 10.29 6.49 -7.01
C ILE A 340 11.66 6.43 -7.68
N ASP A 341 12.48 7.47 -7.46
CA ASP A 341 13.77 7.62 -8.16
C ASP A 341 14.72 6.46 -7.89
N MET A 342 14.71 5.89 -6.68
CA MET A 342 15.49 4.70 -6.35
C MET A 342 15.11 3.50 -7.23
N ALA A 343 13.82 3.23 -7.43
CA ALA A 343 13.37 2.12 -8.27
C ALA A 343 13.66 2.42 -9.76
N PHE A 344 13.38 3.65 -10.20
CA PHE A 344 13.57 4.11 -11.57
C PHE A 344 15.04 4.08 -12.00
N ASN A 345 15.94 4.63 -11.18
CA ASN A 345 17.38 4.71 -11.48
C ASN A 345 18.03 3.32 -11.49
N ASN A 346 17.46 2.35 -10.78
CA ASN A 346 17.88 0.95 -10.86
C ASN A 346 17.29 0.22 -12.09
N GLY A 347 16.53 0.90 -12.96
CA GLY A 347 15.92 0.31 -14.15
C GLY A 347 14.67 -0.54 -13.86
N GLY A 348 14.05 -0.39 -12.69
CA GLY A 348 12.78 -1.01 -12.32
C GLY A 348 11.62 -0.01 -12.27
N GLY A 349 10.43 -0.48 -11.89
CA GLY A 349 9.23 0.36 -11.82
C GLY A 349 8.93 1.01 -13.17
N SER A 350 8.63 2.31 -13.19
CA SER A 350 8.27 2.99 -14.44
C SER A 350 9.42 3.15 -15.45
N ALA A 351 10.66 2.79 -15.11
CA ALA A 351 11.76 2.75 -16.08
C ALA A 351 11.56 1.64 -17.12
N LEU A 352 10.83 0.59 -16.74
CA LEU A 352 10.51 -0.53 -17.64
C LEU A 352 9.67 -0.10 -18.84
N LEU A 353 8.88 0.97 -18.73
CA LEU A 353 8.03 1.47 -19.81
C LEU A 353 8.81 1.91 -21.05
N ALA A 354 10.11 2.17 -20.92
CA ALA A 354 11.01 2.47 -22.05
C ALA A 354 11.74 1.22 -22.59
N GLN A 355 11.42 0.01 -22.08
CA GLN A 355 12.09 -1.24 -22.45
C GLN A 355 11.09 -2.37 -22.74
N PRO A 356 10.27 -2.29 -23.82
CA PRO A 356 9.26 -3.30 -24.15
C PRO A 356 9.81 -4.73 -24.24
N ARG A 357 10.97 -4.94 -24.88
CA ARG A 357 11.62 -6.27 -24.96
C ARG A 357 11.89 -6.87 -23.58
N LYS A 358 12.37 -6.05 -22.63
CA LYS A 358 12.60 -6.50 -21.24
C LYS A 358 11.29 -6.83 -20.55
N ILE A 359 10.24 -6.03 -20.75
CA ILE A 359 8.90 -6.32 -20.21
C ILE A 359 8.40 -7.66 -20.75
N GLY A 360 8.52 -7.91 -22.05
CA GLY A 360 8.12 -9.17 -22.67
C GLY A 360 8.81 -10.38 -22.03
N HIS A 361 10.13 -10.32 -21.83
CA HIS A 361 10.85 -11.37 -21.11
C HIS A 361 10.37 -11.55 -19.66
N MET A 362 10.05 -10.46 -18.96
CA MET A 362 9.55 -10.52 -17.58
C MET A 362 8.16 -11.15 -17.51
N VAL A 363 7.20 -10.70 -18.31
CA VAL A 363 5.82 -11.19 -18.27
C VAL A 363 5.76 -12.65 -18.71
N ARG A 364 6.41 -13.00 -19.83
CA ARG A 364 6.51 -14.40 -20.29
C ARG A 364 7.18 -15.28 -19.24
N GLY A 365 8.23 -14.78 -18.58
CA GLY A 365 8.92 -15.50 -17.51
C GLY A 365 8.01 -15.75 -16.29
N LEU A 366 7.27 -14.73 -15.85
CA LEU A 366 6.28 -14.88 -14.78
C LEU A 366 5.23 -15.93 -15.15
N VAL A 367 4.62 -15.81 -16.33
CA VAL A 367 3.63 -16.76 -16.84
C VAL A 367 4.24 -18.16 -16.96
N HIS A 368 5.53 -18.29 -17.29
CA HIS A 368 6.22 -19.57 -17.41
C HIS A 368 6.48 -20.25 -16.06
N VAL A 369 6.74 -19.51 -14.99
CA VAL A 369 7.20 -20.10 -13.71
C VAL A 369 6.13 -20.22 -12.64
N THR A 370 4.99 -19.54 -12.81
CA THR A 370 3.84 -19.64 -11.91
C THR A 370 2.65 -20.31 -12.57
N ASP A 371 1.78 -20.89 -11.75
CA ASP A 371 0.46 -21.38 -12.16
C ASP A 371 -0.66 -20.43 -11.69
N CYS A 372 -0.31 -19.28 -11.09
CA CYS A 372 -1.23 -18.20 -10.76
C CYS A 372 -1.42 -17.28 -11.97
N ASP A 373 -2.52 -16.52 -11.98
CA ASP A 373 -2.69 -15.44 -12.94
C ASP A 373 -1.60 -14.38 -12.78
N VAL A 374 -1.12 -13.81 -13.89
CA VAL A 374 -0.11 -12.75 -13.89
C VAL A 374 -0.77 -11.44 -14.30
N THR A 375 -0.65 -10.40 -13.49
CA THR A 375 -1.18 -9.06 -13.81
C THR A 375 -0.05 -8.05 -13.96
N ALA A 376 -0.36 -6.92 -14.61
CA ALA A 376 0.62 -5.87 -14.85
C ALA A 376 0.07 -4.52 -14.40
N LYS A 377 0.85 -3.77 -13.62
CA LYS A 377 0.51 -2.39 -13.24
C LYS A 377 1.46 -1.38 -13.86
N ILE A 378 0.95 -0.58 -14.79
CA ILE A 378 1.69 0.41 -15.57
C ILE A 378 1.23 1.85 -15.28
N ARG A 379 1.98 2.81 -15.83
CA ARG A 379 1.60 4.22 -16.00
C ARG A 379 1.40 4.50 -17.49
N THR A 380 0.80 5.64 -17.84
CA THR A 380 0.60 6.03 -19.25
C THR A 380 1.91 6.16 -20.04
N GLY A 381 3.01 6.51 -19.36
CA GLY A 381 4.36 6.56 -19.93
C GLY A 381 5.38 7.14 -18.95
N VAL A 382 6.62 7.32 -19.42
CA VAL A 382 7.66 8.01 -18.61
C VAL A 382 7.46 9.53 -18.65
N ARG A 383 7.16 10.07 -19.84
CA ARG A 383 7.03 11.50 -20.13
C ARG A 383 5.67 11.81 -20.75
N ALA A 384 5.19 13.05 -20.60
CA ALA A 384 3.88 13.48 -21.11
C ALA A 384 3.78 13.49 -22.64
N ASP A 385 4.90 13.69 -23.32
CA ASP A 385 5.03 13.71 -24.79
C ASP A 385 5.34 12.33 -25.40
N ALA A 386 5.47 11.29 -24.58
CA ALA A 386 5.79 9.93 -25.01
C ALA A 386 4.96 8.92 -24.18
N LEU A 387 3.67 8.87 -24.49
CA LEU A 387 2.74 7.91 -23.89
C LEU A 387 2.86 6.57 -24.62
N VAL A 388 2.96 5.47 -23.87
CA VAL A 388 3.24 4.13 -24.43
C VAL A 388 2.22 3.08 -23.99
N ALA A 389 1.37 3.38 -23.00
CA ALA A 389 0.49 2.36 -22.43
C ALA A 389 -0.53 1.79 -23.44
N ARG A 390 -1.03 2.61 -24.37
CA ARG A 390 -1.98 2.18 -25.41
C ARG A 390 -1.42 1.05 -26.28
N GLU A 391 -0.15 1.15 -26.65
CA GLU A 391 0.56 0.16 -27.48
C GLU A 391 1.08 -1.03 -26.66
N LEU A 392 1.38 -0.79 -25.38
CA LEU A 392 1.90 -1.82 -24.49
C LEU A 392 0.81 -2.76 -23.97
N VAL A 393 -0.43 -2.30 -23.78
CA VAL A 393 -1.54 -3.12 -23.25
C VAL A 393 -1.81 -4.38 -24.10
N PRO A 394 -1.94 -4.30 -25.44
CA PRO A 394 -2.11 -5.50 -26.28
C PRO A 394 -0.91 -6.45 -26.23
N GLN A 395 0.31 -5.91 -26.08
CA GLN A 395 1.52 -6.74 -25.95
C GLN A 395 1.53 -7.49 -24.61
N LEU A 396 1.17 -6.83 -23.51
CA LEU A 396 1.03 -7.47 -22.19
C LEU A 396 0.01 -8.62 -22.24
N GLU A 397 -1.12 -8.40 -22.93
CA GLU A 397 -2.11 -9.45 -23.21
C GLU A 397 -1.49 -10.61 -24.02
N GLY A 398 -0.80 -10.31 -25.13
CA GLY A 398 -0.14 -11.32 -25.97
C GLY A 398 0.95 -12.11 -25.24
N TRP A 399 1.61 -11.52 -24.25
CA TRP A 399 2.58 -12.19 -23.38
C TRP A 399 1.94 -12.99 -22.24
N GLY A 400 0.62 -12.95 -22.09
CA GLY A 400 -0.14 -13.77 -21.15
C GLY A 400 -0.55 -13.08 -19.85
N ALA A 401 -0.54 -11.73 -19.78
CA ALA A 401 -1.12 -11.05 -18.62
C ALA A 401 -2.64 -11.29 -18.56
N ALA A 402 -3.15 -11.65 -17.39
CA ALA A 402 -4.57 -11.90 -17.13
C ALA A 402 -5.39 -10.64 -16.86
N ALA A 403 -4.73 -9.55 -16.44
CA ALA A 403 -5.32 -8.22 -16.28
C ALA A 403 -4.23 -7.14 -16.32
N VAL A 404 -4.59 -5.93 -16.77
CA VAL A 404 -3.68 -4.78 -16.78
C VAL A 404 -4.29 -3.62 -16.04
N THR A 405 -3.51 -2.93 -15.20
CA THR A 405 -3.92 -1.69 -14.55
C THR A 405 -3.11 -0.51 -15.10
N VAL A 406 -3.80 0.51 -15.58
CA VAL A 406 -3.19 1.75 -16.09
C VAL A 406 -3.43 2.89 -15.12
N HIS A 407 -2.38 3.37 -14.47
CA HIS A 407 -2.46 4.66 -13.76
C HIS A 407 -2.41 5.79 -14.78
N GLY A 408 -3.44 6.64 -14.79
CA GLY A 408 -3.68 7.71 -15.78
C GLY A 408 -2.68 8.88 -15.73
N ARG A 409 -1.47 8.66 -15.25
CA ARG A 409 -0.41 9.66 -15.19
C ARG A 409 0.89 9.07 -15.66
N THR A 410 1.72 9.92 -16.25
CA THR A 410 3.11 9.56 -16.56
C THR A 410 3.95 9.52 -15.29
N ARG A 411 5.16 8.96 -15.36
CA ARG A 411 6.11 9.04 -14.24
C ARG A 411 6.38 10.50 -13.87
N GLN A 412 6.72 11.34 -14.85
CA GLN A 412 7.08 12.76 -14.63
C GLN A 412 5.99 13.53 -13.90
N GLN A 413 4.72 13.28 -14.24
CA GLN A 413 3.59 13.93 -13.59
C GLN A 413 3.44 13.52 -12.13
N ARG A 414 3.99 12.38 -11.69
CA ARG A 414 3.81 11.83 -10.33
C ARG A 414 2.35 11.92 -9.86
N TYR A 415 2.05 12.95 -9.06
CA TYR A 415 0.72 13.30 -8.56
C TYR A 415 0.36 14.79 -8.74
N THR A 416 1.12 15.54 -9.56
CA THR A 416 0.98 17.00 -9.77
C THR A 416 0.01 17.37 -10.90
N LYS A 417 -0.56 16.40 -11.60
CA LYS A 417 -1.59 16.61 -12.64
C LYS A 417 -2.79 15.73 -12.35
N LEU A 418 -3.91 15.96 -13.02
CA LEU A 418 -5.06 15.06 -12.98
C LEU A 418 -4.72 13.74 -13.70
N ALA A 419 -5.41 12.66 -13.33
CA ALA A 419 -5.36 11.44 -14.12
C ALA A 419 -6.11 11.61 -15.45
N ASP A 420 -5.50 11.15 -16.54
CA ASP A 420 -6.05 11.16 -17.90
C ASP A 420 -6.88 9.89 -18.13
N TRP A 421 -8.18 10.00 -17.84
CA TRP A 421 -9.15 8.92 -18.02
C TRP A 421 -9.53 8.69 -19.49
N THR A 422 -9.40 9.73 -20.34
CA THR A 422 -9.58 9.59 -21.79
C THR A 422 -8.51 8.66 -22.37
N TYR A 423 -7.25 8.81 -21.97
CA TYR A 423 -6.19 7.91 -22.42
C TYR A 423 -6.31 6.51 -21.83
N ILE A 424 -6.83 6.36 -20.60
CA ILE A 424 -7.18 5.03 -20.04
C ILE A 424 -8.23 4.34 -20.92
N ALA A 425 -9.27 5.06 -21.35
CA ALA A 425 -10.30 4.52 -22.25
C ALA A 425 -9.71 4.03 -23.58
N GLN A 426 -8.76 4.79 -24.16
CA GLN A 426 -8.04 4.36 -25.37
C GLN A 426 -7.21 3.09 -25.12
N CYS A 427 -6.55 2.97 -23.95
CA CYS A 427 -5.83 1.76 -23.57
C CYS A 427 -6.78 0.57 -23.40
N ARG A 428 -7.97 0.79 -22.83
CA ARG A 428 -9.01 -0.24 -22.70
C ARG A 428 -9.50 -0.71 -24.06
N GLN A 429 -9.76 0.20 -24.99
CA GLN A 429 -10.20 -0.13 -26.35
C GLN A 429 -9.15 -0.90 -27.14
N ALA A 430 -7.86 -0.71 -26.85
CA ALA A 430 -6.78 -1.45 -27.47
C ALA A 430 -6.73 -2.93 -27.00
N ALA A 431 -7.20 -3.22 -25.78
CA ALA A 431 -7.24 -4.59 -25.25
C ALA A 431 -8.38 -5.41 -25.88
N GLN A 432 -8.09 -6.65 -26.25
CA GLN A 432 -9.08 -7.53 -26.90
C GLN A 432 -9.89 -8.32 -25.88
N ARG A 433 -9.22 -9.00 -24.93
CA ARG A 433 -9.83 -9.96 -24.01
C ARG A 433 -9.46 -9.71 -22.56
N VAL A 434 -8.34 -9.08 -22.26
CA VAL A 434 -7.93 -8.86 -20.87
C VAL A 434 -8.66 -7.66 -20.26
N PRO A 435 -9.12 -7.75 -19.01
CA PRO A 435 -9.67 -6.60 -18.31
C PRO A 435 -8.59 -5.53 -18.07
N VAL A 436 -8.93 -4.27 -18.37
CA VAL A 436 -8.12 -3.09 -18.12
C VAL A 436 -8.74 -2.27 -17.00
N PHE A 437 -8.03 -2.20 -15.87
CA PHE A 437 -8.38 -1.35 -14.75
C PHE A 437 -7.81 0.05 -14.94
N GLY A 438 -8.66 1.06 -14.80
CA GLY A 438 -8.22 2.43 -14.68
C GLY A 438 -7.73 2.74 -13.27
N GLY A 439 -6.85 3.73 -13.13
CA GLY A 439 -6.40 4.16 -11.82
C GLY A 439 -6.06 5.64 -11.78
N GLY A 440 -6.49 6.31 -10.71
CA GLY A 440 -6.13 7.69 -10.41
C GLY A 440 -7.33 8.55 -10.04
N ASP A 441 -7.20 9.28 -8.93
CA ASP A 441 -8.10 10.37 -8.53
C ASP A 441 -9.56 10.01 -8.26
N VAL A 442 -9.89 8.73 -8.08
CA VAL A 442 -11.22 8.27 -7.67
C VAL A 442 -11.30 8.17 -6.15
N MET A 443 -12.30 8.82 -5.57
CA MET A 443 -12.61 8.78 -4.13
C MET A 443 -14.12 8.64 -3.84
N SER A 444 -14.98 8.51 -4.83
CA SER A 444 -16.43 8.40 -4.66
C SER A 444 -17.04 7.31 -5.53
N TRP A 445 -18.26 6.88 -5.20
CA TRP A 445 -18.98 5.91 -6.01
C TRP A 445 -19.41 6.51 -7.34
N GLU A 446 -19.74 7.80 -7.38
CA GLU A 446 -20.06 8.54 -8.59
C GLU A 446 -18.87 8.53 -9.55
N GLU A 447 -17.67 8.91 -9.09
CA GLU A 447 -16.45 8.88 -9.91
C GLU A 447 -16.10 7.45 -10.36
N TYR A 448 -16.32 6.43 -9.51
CA TYR A 448 -16.10 5.03 -9.91
C TYR A 448 -17.00 4.64 -11.07
N TRP A 449 -18.31 4.88 -10.96
CA TRP A 449 -19.27 4.50 -11.98
C TRP A 449 -19.24 5.42 -13.21
N GLU A 450 -18.74 6.65 -13.10
CA GLU A 450 -18.42 7.50 -14.26
C GLU A 450 -17.36 6.85 -15.16
N HIS A 451 -16.35 6.21 -14.56
CA HIS A 451 -15.25 5.59 -15.30
C HIS A 451 -15.48 4.12 -15.70
N VAL A 452 -16.47 3.45 -15.11
CA VAL A 452 -16.84 2.06 -15.44
C VAL A 452 -18.12 1.98 -16.28
N GLY A 453 -19.05 2.92 -16.10
CA GLY A 453 -20.41 2.93 -16.66
C GLY A 453 -20.47 3.22 -18.16
N ASP A 454 -21.50 3.96 -18.61
CA ASP A 454 -21.97 4.03 -20.01
C ASP A 454 -20.92 4.39 -21.08
N ALA A 455 -19.76 4.92 -20.69
CA ALA A 455 -18.64 5.21 -21.59
C ALA A 455 -17.58 4.08 -21.69
N GLN A 456 -17.73 2.98 -20.93
CA GLN A 456 -16.81 1.82 -20.83
C GLN A 456 -15.32 2.22 -20.84
N GLN A 457 -14.96 3.26 -20.08
CA GLN A 457 -13.59 3.78 -20.06
C GLN A 457 -12.60 2.78 -19.42
N SER A 458 -13.10 1.84 -18.61
CA SER A 458 -12.33 0.75 -17.99
C SER A 458 -13.25 -0.40 -17.58
N ASP A 459 -12.72 -1.61 -17.36
CA ASP A 459 -13.52 -2.75 -16.82
C ASP A 459 -13.65 -2.70 -15.28
N GLY A 460 -13.02 -1.72 -14.65
CA GLY A 460 -12.98 -1.52 -13.21
C GLY A 460 -11.96 -0.44 -12.83
N VAL A 461 -12.01 0.00 -11.57
CA VAL A 461 -11.06 0.99 -11.05
C VAL A 461 -10.22 0.39 -9.92
N MET A 462 -8.90 0.56 -10.04
CA MET A 462 -7.98 0.34 -8.94
C MET A 462 -7.85 1.62 -8.08
N ILE A 463 -8.39 1.57 -6.87
CA ILE A 463 -8.47 2.72 -5.96
C ILE A 463 -7.25 2.72 -5.02
N GLY A 464 -6.50 3.83 -5.02
CA GLY A 464 -5.33 4.02 -4.16
C GLY A 464 -5.60 4.99 -3.02
N ARG A 465 -5.13 6.24 -3.18
CA ARG A 465 -5.25 7.28 -2.13
C ARG A 465 -6.70 7.59 -1.73
N GLY A 466 -7.67 7.42 -2.63
CA GLY A 466 -9.09 7.56 -2.28
C GLY A 466 -9.50 6.62 -1.15
N ALA A 467 -9.03 5.38 -1.17
CA ALA A 467 -9.29 4.41 -0.09
C ALA A 467 -8.52 4.74 1.20
N LEU A 468 -7.35 5.39 1.11
CA LEU A 468 -6.62 5.86 2.29
C LEU A 468 -7.35 7.03 2.99
N ILE A 469 -8.00 7.89 2.22
CA ILE A 469 -8.81 9.01 2.76
C ILE A 469 -10.17 8.50 3.23
N LYS A 470 -10.78 7.59 2.47
CA LYS A 470 -12.16 7.13 2.67
C LYS A 470 -12.26 5.63 2.40
N PRO A 471 -11.88 4.74 3.33
CA PRO A 471 -11.88 3.29 3.09
C PRO A 471 -13.27 2.71 2.82
N TRP A 472 -14.33 3.34 3.32
CA TRP A 472 -15.72 2.96 3.03
C TRP A 472 -16.18 3.30 1.60
N VAL A 473 -15.33 3.89 0.76
CA VAL A 473 -15.62 4.10 -0.68
C VAL A 473 -16.00 2.78 -1.38
N PHE A 474 -15.45 1.64 -0.98
CA PHE A 474 -15.81 0.34 -1.55
C PHE A 474 -17.27 -0.03 -1.23
N ARG A 475 -17.73 0.28 -0.02
CA ARG A 475 -19.12 0.09 0.37
C ARG A 475 -20.03 1.04 -0.39
N GLU A 476 -19.65 2.32 -0.50
CA GLU A 476 -20.37 3.29 -1.33
C GLU A 476 -20.51 2.85 -2.78
N ILE A 477 -19.46 2.26 -3.38
CA ILE A 477 -19.48 1.73 -4.75
C ILE A 477 -20.49 0.61 -4.91
N SER A 478 -20.50 -0.34 -3.96
CA SER A 478 -21.43 -1.47 -3.98
C SER A 478 -22.89 -1.04 -3.75
N GLU A 479 -23.12 -0.10 -2.84
CA GLU A 479 -24.46 0.37 -2.48
C GLU A 479 -24.95 1.55 -3.34
N ARG A 480 -24.06 2.10 -4.20
CA ARG A 480 -24.30 3.27 -5.06
C ARG A 480 -24.90 4.46 -4.29
N ARG A 481 -24.32 4.76 -3.13
CA ARG A 481 -24.75 5.88 -2.30
C ARG A 481 -23.61 6.42 -1.45
N VAL A 482 -23.75 7.68 -1.08
CA VAL A 482 -22.83 8.35 -0.16
C VAL A 482 -23.05 7.84 1.28
N TRP A 483 -21.96 7.62 2.00
CA TRP A 483 -21.95 7.27 3.40
C TRP A 483 -21.37 8.43 4.22
N ASP A 484 -22.24 9.14 4.93
CA ASP A 484 -21.87 10.18 5.89
C ASP A 484 -21.72 9.58 7.30
N ILE A 485 -20.65 8.81 7.52
CA ILE A 485 -20.42 8.17 8.82
C ILE A 485 -20.03 9.19 9.89
N SER A 486 -20.49 8.93 11.11
CA SER A 486 -20.23 9.76 12.28
C SER A 486 -18.76 9.72 12.71
N ALA A 487 -18.36 10.68 13.54
CA ALA A 487 -17.02 10.68 14.16
C ALA A 487 -16.78 9.44 15.03
N THR A 488 -17.82 8.93 15.70
CA THR A 488 -17.72 7.71 16.52
C THR A 488 -17.47 6.47 15.66
N GLU A 489 -18.20 6.30 14.57
CA GLU A 489 -17.96 5.20 13.61
C GLU A 489 -16.56 5.28 13.01
N ARG A 490 -16.07 6.49 12.71
CA ARG A 490 -14.68 6.69 12.25
C ARG A 490 -13.65 6.33 13.32
N LEU A 491 -13.94 6.58 14.60
CA LEU A 491 -13.08 6.16 15.70
C LEU A 491 -13.06 4.63 15.84
N ASP A 492 -14.20 3.98 15.63
CA ASP A 492 -14.30 2.50 15.61
C ASP A 492 -13.46 1.89 14.49
N VAL A 493 -13.39 2.53 13.33
CA VAL A 493 -12.46 2.13 12.25
C VAL A 493 -10.99 2.19 12.70
N LEU A 494 -10.60 3.21 13.48
CA LEU A 494 -9.24 3.29 14.05
C LEU A 494 -9.01 2.18 15.09
N ARG A 495 -10.02 1.85 15.89
CA ARG A 495 -9.99 0.73 16.85
C ARG A 495 -9.82 -0.61 16.16
N ASP A 496 -10.53 -0.83 15.05
CA ASP A 496 -10.38 -2.04 14.24
C ASP A 496 -8.97 -2.14 13.64
N PHE A 497 -8.42 -1.03 13.13
CA PHE A 497 -7.04 -1.03 12.63
C PHE A 497 -6.05 -1.39 13.74
N ALA A 498 -6.21 -0.81 14.93
CA ALA A 498 -5.37 -1.12 16.08
C ALA A 498 -5.50 -2.60 16.47
N ARG A 499 -6.71 -3.16 16.53
CA ARG A 499 -6.93 -4.58 16.78
C ARG A 499 -6.20 -5.44 15.75
N PHE A 500 -6.39 -5.16 14.46
CA PHE A 500 -5.74 -5.90 13.39
C PHE A 500 -4.21 -5.76 13.42
N GLY A 501 -3.69 -4.60 13.81
CA GLY A 501 -2.26 -4.33 13.96
C GLY A 501 -1.61 -4.96 15.19
N LEU A 502 -2.34 -5.11 16.30
CA LEU A 502 -1.87 -5.84 17.48
C LEU A 502 -1.85 -7.36 17.24
N GLU A 503 -2.80 -7.85 16.46
CA GLU A 503 -2.81 -9.23 15.97
C GLU A 503 -1.63 -9.45 15.01
N HIS A 504 -1.63 -8.69 13.90
CA HIS A 504 -0.49 -8.01 13.28
C HIS A 504 0.97 -8.31 13.66
N TRP A 505 1.49 -7.25 14.27
CA TRP A 505 2.86 -7.03 14.68
C TRP A 505 3.10 -7.50 16.12
N GLY A 506 2.04 -7.70 16.90
CA GLY A 506 2.12 -8.20 18.27
C GLY A 506 1.52 -7.27 19.32
N THR A 507 1.31 -7.83 20.52
CA THR A 507 0.85 -7.11 21.71
C THR A 507 1.99 -6.79 22.69
N ASP A 508 3.23 -7.10 22.34
CA ASP A 508 4.40 -6.67 23.09
C ASP A 508 4.77 -5.20 22.75
N PRO A 509 5.70 -4.55 23.47
CA PRO A 509 6.02 -3.14 23.24
C PRO A 509 6.38 -2.81 21.77
N GLN A 510 7.08 -3.73 21.10
CA GLN A 510 7.46 -3.56 19.70
C GLN A 510 6.26 -3.66 18.76
N GLY A 511 5.34 -4.60 18.99
CA GLY A 511 4.12 -4.74 18.23
C GLY A 511 3.17 -3.54 18.40
N VAL A 512 3.00 -3.05 19.63
CA VAL A 512 2.23 -1.81 19.91
C VAL A 512 2.87 -0.61 19.20
N SER A 513 4.19 -0.46 19.29
CA SER A 513 4.93 0.63 18.63
C SER A 513 4.78 0.60 17.11
N ASN A 514 4.85 -0.59 16.49
CA ASN A 514 4.62 -0.76 15.06
C ASN A 514 3.18 -0.39 14.69
N THR A 515 2.20 -0.88 15.45
CA THR A 515 0.78 -0.58 15.23
C THR A 515 0.51 0.91 15.27
N ARG A 516 1.00 1.59 16.31
CA ARG A 516 0.93 3.05 16.48
C ARG A 516 1.54 3.79 15.30
N ARG A 517 2.74 3.39 14.88
CA ARG A 517 3.43 4.02 13.75
C ARG A 517 2.60 3.92 12.47
N TYR A 518 2.15 2.73 12.09
CA TYR A 518 1.44 2.56 10.83
C TYR A 518 0.03 3.16 10.85
N LEU A 519 -0.61 3.23 12.02
CA LEU A 519 -1.85 3.99 12.21
C LEU A 519 -1.63 5.49 11.98
N LEU A 520 -0.55 6.07 12.50
CA LEU A 520 -0.18 7.48 12.26
C LEU A 520 0.16 7.75 10.78
N GLU A 521 0.88 6.84 10.13
CA GLU A 521 1.15 6.95 8.68
C GLU A 521 -0.16 6.94 7.88
N TRP A 522 -1.15 6.13 8.26
CA TRP A 522 -2.45 6.15 7.61
C TRP A 522 -3.27 7.41 7.92
N GLN A 523 -3.26 7.91 9.16
CA GLN A 523 -3.95 9.16 9.55
C GLN A 523 -3.48 10.38 8.75
N SER A 524 -2.22 10.38 8.29
CA SER A 524 -1.71 11.40 7.35
C SER A 524 -2.49 11.49 6.04
N PHE A 525 -3.30 10.49 5.69
CA PHE A 525 -4.26 10.55 4.59
C PHE A 525 -5.70 10.74 5.08
N LEU A 526 -6.10 10.01 6.12
CA LEU A 526 -7.48 9.98 6.62
C LEU A 526 -8.00 11.37 7.04
N HIS A 527 -7.15 12.25 7.60
CA HIS A 527 -7.58 13.59 8.03
C HIS A 527 -8.08 14.47 6.87
N ARG A 528 -7.80 14.10 5.63
CA ARG A 528 -8.26 14.83 4.44
C ARG A 528 -9.74 14.57 4.12
N TYR A 529 -10.37 13.60 4.77
CA TYR A 529 -11.79 13.33 4.60
C TYR A 529 -12.62 14.48 5.17
N VAL A 530 -13.47 15.05 4.33
CA VAL A 530 -14.49 16.01 4.76
C VAL A 530 -15.82 15.27 4.88
N PRO A 531 -16.50 15.32 6.04
CA PRO A 531 -17.81 14.71 6.22
C PRO A 531 -18.81 15.15 5.16
N ALA A 532 -19.56 14.20 4.61
CA ALA A 532 -20.49 14.51 3.54
C ALA A 532 -21.61 15.46 3.99
N GLY A 533 -22.04 15.37 5.26
CA GLY A 533 -23.08 16.22 5.82
C GLY A 533 -22.70 17.71 5.93
N ILE A 534 -21.41 18.05 5.86
CA ILE A 534 -20.92 19.44 5.92
C ILE A 534 -20.47 19.98 4.57
N LEU A 535 -20.47 19.15 3.52
CA LEU A 535 -20.20 19.59 2.16
C LEU A 535 -21.45 20.25 1.58
N GLU A 536 -21.25 21.35 0.86
CA GLU A 536 -22.27 22.03 0.07
C GLU A 536 -22.52 21.30 -1.26
N VAL A 537 -21.45 20.75 -1.86
CA VAL A 537 -21.52 20.00 -3.11
C VAL A 537 -20.85 18.64 -2.93
N LEU A 538 -21.57 17.58 -3.29
CA LEU A 538 -21.05 16.21 -3.30
C LEU A 538 -20.68 15.78 -4.74
N PRO A 539 -19.71 14.87 -4.89
CA PRO A 539 -18.78 14.38 -3.87
C PRO A 539 -17.56 15.31 -3.66
N GLN A 540 -16.85 15.16 -2.53
CA GLN A 540 -15.50 15.73 -2.38
C GLN A 540 -14.57 15.09 -3.44
N ARG A 541 -13.82 15.90 -4.20
CA ARG A 541 -12.85 15.38 -5.17
C ARG A 541 -11.51 15.13 -4.51
N MET A 542 -10.75 14.18 -5.06
CA MET A 542 -9.42 13.80 -4.55
C MET A 542 -8.43 14.99 -4.44
N ASN A 543 -8.58 16.00 -5.29
CA ASN A 543 -7.67 17.15 -5.34
C ASN A 543 -8.20 18.38 -4.59
N ASP A 544 -9.42 18.32 -4.07
CA ASP A 544 -9.97 19.40 -3.27
C ASP A 544 -9.22 19.48 -1.92
N ARG A 545 -8.98 20.71 -1.48
CA ARG A 545 -8.36 21.00 -0.18
C ARG A 545 -9.41 21.67 0.70
N PRO A 546 -9.70 21.11 1.89
CA PRO A 546 -10.61 21.78 2.80
C PRO A 546 -9.97 23.11 3.25
N PRO A 547 -10.71 24.24 3.19
CA PRO A 547 -10.34 25.42 3.98
C PRO A 547 -10.40 25.08 5.47
N ALA A 548 -9.88 25.95 6.36
CA ALA A 548 -9.99 25.70 7.79
C ALA A 548 -11.48 25.62 8.20
N PHE A 549 -11.85 24.51 8.83
CA PHE A 549 -13.23 24.24 9.22
C PHE A 549 -13.29 23.56 10.58
N VAL A 550 -14.44 23.69 11.24
CA VAL A 550 -14.79 22.93 12.45
C VAL A 550 -15.71 21.78 12.04
N GLY A 551 -15.49 20.60 12.59
CA GLY A 551 -16.38 19.47 12.40
C GLY A 551 -17.73 19.64 13.09
N ARG A 552 -18.65 18.68 12.91
CA ARG A 552 -19.94 18.65 13.62
C ARG A 552 -19.79 18.53 15.14
N ASN A 553 -18.64 18.07 15.63
CA ASN A 553 -18.28 17.97 17.04
C ASN A 553 -16.74 17.99 17.19
N ASP A 554 -16.27 18.07 18.44
CA ASP A 554 -14.83 18.16 18.76
C ASP A 554 -14.01 16.99 18.21
N LEU A 555 -14.57 15.77 18.23
CA LEU A 555 -13.87 14.59 17.70
C LEU A 555 -13.70 14.69 16.18
N GLU A 556 -14.71 15.18 15.48
CA GLU A 556 -14.65 15.40 14.04
C GLU A 556 -13.66 16.49 13.66
N THR A 557 -13.63 17.59 14.42
CA THR A 557 -12.62 18.65 14.30
C THR A 557 -11.21 18.10 14.52
N LEU A 558 -11.03 17.27 15.56
CA LEU A 558 -9.75 16.63 15.87
C LEU A 558 -9.29 15.70 14.72
N MET A 559 -10.23 14.93 14.15
CA MET A 559 -9.95 14.04 13.02
C MET A 559 -9.63 14.78 11.71
N ALA A 560 -10.13 15.99 11.53
CA ALA A 560 -9.85 16.83 10.36
C ALA A 560 -8.53 17.61 10.46
N SER A 561 -7.94 17.68 11.65
CA SER A 561 -6.70 18.43 11.89
C SER A 561 -5.55 17.87 11.05
N ASP A 562 -4.72 18.77 10.51
CA ASP A 562 -3.47 18.45 9.82
C ASP A 562 -2.26 18.40 10.78
N LYS A 563 -2.47 18.67 12.07
CA LYS A 563 -1.42 18.68 13.10
C LYS A 563 -1.12 17.27 13.59
N VAL A 564 0.16 16.88 13.56
CA VAL A 564 0.62 15.58 14.07
C VAL A 564 0.26 15.35 15.54
N LYS A 565 0.26 16.40 16.38
CA LYS A 565 -0.10 16.30 17.81
C LYS A 565 -1.53 15.78 17.98
N ASP A 566 -2.44 16.18 17.10
CA ASP A 566 -3.84 15.76 17.14
C ASP A 566 -4.00 14.30 16.68
N TRP A 567 -3.23 13.88 15.68
CA TRP A 567 -3.18 12.47 15.27
C TRP A 567 -2.64 11.56 16.37
N VAL A 568 -1.63 12.03 17.13
CA VAL A 568 -1.10 11.31 18.29
C VAL A 568 -2.18 11.17 19.36
N LYS A 569 -2.90 12.25 19.67
CA LYS A 569 -4.03 12.21 20.62
C LYS A 569 -5.09 11.18 20.22
N LEU A 570 -5.45 11.11 18.94
CA LEU A 570 -6.37 10.08 18.42
C LEU A 570 -5.82 8.66 18.58
N VAL A 571 -4.52 8.44 18.36
CA VAL A 571 -3.92 7.12 18.60
C VAL A 571 -3.89 6.77 20.09
N GLU A 572 -3.64 7.73 20.97
CA GLU A 572 -3.64 7.49 22.42
C GLU A 572 -5.01 7.03 22.93
N MET A 573 -6.10 7.53 22.32
CA MET A 573 -7.45 7.04 22.61
C MET A 573 -7.67 5.56 22.28
N VAL A 574 -6.82 4.98 21.42
CA VAL A 574 -6.99 3.61 20.89
C VAL A 574 -5.92 2.64 21.39
N LEU A 575 -4.67 3.09 21.50
CA LEU A 575 -3.50 2.28 21.85
C LEU A 575 -2.86 2.69 23.18
N GLY A 576 -3.53 3.54 23.95
CA GLY A 576 -3.01 4.08 25.20
C GLY A 576 -1.86 5.09 25.00
N PRO A 577 -1.33 5.63 26.11
CA PRO A 577 -0.41 6.75 26.09
C PRO A 577 0.87 6.48 25.31
N THR A 578 1.44 7.53 24.72
CA THR A 578 2.77 7.48 24.13
C THR A 578 3.87 7.68 25.18
N PRO A 579 5.08 7.14 24.95
CA PRO A 579 6.25 7.49 25.78
C PRO A 579 6.51 9.00 25.74
N GLU A 580 7.02 9.58 26.83
CA GLU A 580 7.19 11.04 27.00
C GLU A 580 7.97 11.72 25.85
N ASN A 581 8.95 11.01 25.27
CA ASN A 581 9.80 11.51 24.18
C ASN A 581 9.35 11.04 22.78
N PHE A 582 8.09 10.60 22.63
CA PHE A 582 7.58 10.11 21.36
C PHE A 582 7.44 11.25 20.35
N THR A 583 8.10 11.09 19.20
CA THR A 583 7.94 12.00 18.06
C THR A 583 7.60 11.22 16.80
N PHE A 584 6.70 11.79 16.01
CA PHE A 584 6.31 11.23 14.73
C PHE A 584 6.51 12.25 13.63
N VAL A 585 7.17 11.84 12.55
CA VAL A 585 7.19 12.58 11.30
C VAL A 585 6.59 11.67 10.23
N PRO A 586 5.52 12.08 9.54
CA PRO A 586 4.91 11.28 8.50
C PRO A 586 5.91 11.03 7.37
N LYS A 587 5.98 9.79 6.88
CA LYS A 587 6.85 9.43 5.76
C LYS A 587 6.40 10.11 4.47
N HIS A 588 5.09 10.25 4.31
CA HIS A 588 4.47 10.90 3.16
C HIS A 588 4.02 12.30 3.57
N LYS A 589 4.55 13.34 2.92
CA LYS A 589 3.82 14.61 2.84
C LYS A 589 2.55 14.32 2.04
N SER A 590 1.40 14.25 2.71
CA SER A 590 0.10 13.98 2.07
C SER A 590 -0.31 15.07 1.06
N ASN A 591 0.42 16.19 1.07
CA ASN A 591 0.34 17.30 0.13
C ASN A 591 0.96 16.91 -1.21
N SER A 592 0.11 16.80 -2.24
CA SER A 592 0.49 16.41 -3.59
C SER A 592 1.05 17.54 -4.47
N TYR A 593 1.35 18.71 -3.89
CA TYR A 593 1.84 19.89 -4.59
C TYR A 593 2.82 20.66 -3.70
N GLU A 594 4.09 20.69 -4.10
CA GLU A 594 5.06 21.77 -3.87
C GLU A 594 5.54 22.21 -5.26
#